data_AF-A0A7H5ESJ1-F1
#
_entry.id   AF-A0A7H5ESJ1-F1
#
_cell.length_a   1.000
_cell.length_b   1.000
_cell.length_c   1.000
_cell.angle_alpha   90.00
_cell.angle_beta   90.00
_cell.angle_gamma   90.00
#
_symmetry.space_group_name_H-M   'P 1'
#
loop_
_entity.id
_entity.type
_entity.pdbx_description
1 polymer ?
#
loop_
_entity_poly.entity_id
_entity_poly.type
_entity_poly.pdbx_seq_one_letter_code
_entity_poly.pdbx_strand_id
1 'polypeptide(L)'
;MPNTRISGNYSRKEQDMIRSYVLLVHAEIESFFEERAKSKVESEFIKWKNKRKRSNTLLNLVAFLGAEIDWSKKKRTDKDQIQFRLNVLVTHFQNGVVQKNNGIKPDNLFKLLLPTGLEVADFDPTWLIEMENFGKDRGTIAHQPLSVQNTIDKVTEVDRIKNRILPEIAILDRLLSNK
;
A
#
# COMPACT_ATOMS: atom_id res chain seq x y z
N MET A 1 -24.93 0.82 -4.89
CA MET A 1 -24.59 -0.32 -5.76
C MET A 1 -25.87 -0.92 -6.34
N PRO A 2 -25.90 -1.39 -7.60
CA PRO A 2 -27.07 -2.01 -8.20
C PRO A 2 -27.37 -3.40 -7.60
N ASN A 3 -28.61 -3.88 -7.75
CA ASN A 3 -28.98 -5.25 -7.35
C ASN A 3 -28.22 -6.29 -8.18
N THR A 4 -27.94 -7.45 -7.58
CA THR A 4 -27.24 -8.54 -8.28
C THR A 4 -28.14 -9.12 -9.37
N ARG A 5 -27.59 -9.31 -10.58
CA ARG A 5 -28.31 -9.88 -11.73
C ARG A 5 -27.53 -11.09 -12.24
N ILE A 6 -28.14 -12.26 -12.18
CA ILE A 6 -27.51 -13.53 -12.61
C ILE A 6 -27.10 -13.49 -14.09
N SER A 7 -27.82 -12.72 -14.92
CA SER A 7 -27.54 -12.58 -16.35
C SER A 7 -26.38 -11.63 -16.69
N GLY A 8 -25.82 -10.89 -15.72
CA GLY A 8 -24.79 -9.87 -15.99
C GLY A 8 -25.25 -8.66 -16.81
N ASN A 9 -26.54 -8.61 -17.19
CA ASN A 9 -27.11 -7.55 -18.01
C ASN A 9 -27.41 -6.29 -17.18
N TYR A 10 -26.35 -5.52 -16.94
CA TYR A 10 -26.39 -4.22 -16.28
C TYR A 10 -26.57 -3.08 -17.29
N SER A 11 -27.43 -2.12 -16.97
CA SER A 11 -27.52 -0.86 -17.74
C SER A 11 -26.23 -0.04 -17.64
N ARG A 12 -26.04 0.92 -18.54
CA ARG A 12 -24.88 1.82 -18.52
C ARG A 12 -24.65 2.49 -17.15
N LYS A 13 -25.73 2.99 -16.53
CA LYS A 13 -25.67 3.58 -15.19
C LYS A 13 -25.22 2.57 -14.13
N GLU A 14 -25.70 1.34 -14.22
CA GLU A 14 -25.31 0.28 -13.28
C GLU A 14 -23.85 -0.14 -13.48
N GLN A 15 -23.37 -0.20 -14.73
CA GLN A 15 -21.95 -0.42 -15.08
C GLN A 15 -21.05 0.69 -14.50
N ASP A 16 -21.45 1.96 -14.65
CA ASP A 16 -20.72 3.08 -14.08
C ASP A 16 -20.66 2.99 -12.54
N MET A 17 -21.76 2.59 -11.89
CA MET A 17 -21.77 2.36 -10.44
C MET A 17 -20.82 1.22 -10.01
N ILE A 18 -20.71 0.14 -10.78
CA ILE A 18 -19.79 -0.97 -10.50
C ILE A 18 -18.34 -0.50 -10.66
N ARG A 19 -18.03 0.25 -11.74
CA ARG A 19 -16.71 0.85 -11.97
C ARG A 19 -16.30 1.80 -10.85
N SER A 20 -17.23 2.68 -10.43
CA SER A 20 -16.99 3.58 -9.30
C SER A 20 -16.70 2.81 -8.02
N TYR A 21 -17.40 1.69 -7.77
CA TYR A 21 -17.10 0.85 -6.62
C TYR A 21 -15.68 0.29 -6.66
N VAL A 22 -15.25 -0.28 -7.80
CA VAL A 22 -13.89 -0.81 -7.96
C VAL A 22 -12.84 0.29 -7.74
N LEU A 23 -13.07 1.48 -8.30
CA LEU A 23 -12.19 2.64 -8.13
C LEU A 23 -12.08 3.07 -6.65
N LEU A 24 -13.21 3.13 -5.95
CA LEU A 24 -13.25 3.52 -4.54
C LEU A 24 -12.58 2.46 -3.65
N VAL A 25 -12.82 1.18 -3.89
CA VAL A 25 -12.18 0.10 -3.13
C VAL A 25 -10.66 0.10 -3.34
N HIS A 26 -10.20 0.31 -4.58
CA HIS A 26 -8.77 0.46 -4.83
C HIS A 26 -8.17 1.62 -4.02
N ALA A 27 -8.80 2.81 -4.05
CA ALA A 27 -8.33 3.97 -3.31
C ALA A 27 -8.34 3.73 -1.79
N GLU A 28 -9.33 3.01 -1.28
CA GLU A 28 -9.42 2.65 0.14
C GLU A 28 -8.28 1.70 0.55
N ILE A 29 -8.00 0.67 -0.25
CA ILE A 29 -6.90 -0.28 0.02
C ILE A 29 -5.55 0.44 -0.01
N GLU A 30 -5.37 1.35 -0.96
CA GLU A 30 -4.17 2.20 -1.06
C GLU A 30 -3.98 3.04 0.20
N SER A 31 -5.00 3.82 0.58
CA SER A 31 -4.98 4.64 1.80
C SER A 31 -4.75 3.80 3.06
N PHE A 32 -5.34 2.60 3.12
CA PHE A 32 -5.14 1.69 4.23
C PHE A 32 -3.67 1.33 4.39
N PHE A 33 -3.01 0.84 3.34
CA PHE A 33 -1.60 0.44 3.44
C PHE A 33 -0.67 1.63 3.72
N GLU A 34 -0.96 2.79 3.13
CA GLU A 34 -0.23 4.03 3.39
C GLU A 34 -0.31 4.45 4.86
N GLU A 35 -1.52 4.47 5.43
CA GLU A 35 -1.75 4.84 6.82
C GLU A 35 -1.12 3.83 7.78
N ARG A 36 -1.26 2.53 7.51
CA ARG A 36 -0.71 1.47 8.36
C ARG A 36 0.81 1.48 8.36
N ALA A 37 1.44 1.61 7.20
CA ALA A 37 2.89 1.69 7.09
C ALA A 37 3.45 2.95 7.78
N LYS A 38 2.82 4.11 7.56
CA LYS A 38 3.17 5.37 8.21
C LYS A 38 3.07 5.27 9.73
N SER A 39 1.92 4.79 10.22
CA SER A 39 1.63 4.68 11.66
C SER A 39 2.61 3.72 12.34
N LYS A 40 2.96 2.61 11.67
CA LYS A 40 3.94 1.65 12.19
C LYS A 40 5.30 2.32 12.41
N VAL A 41 5.86 2.93 11.37
CA VAL A 41 7.17 3.60 11.43
C VAL A 41 7.17 4.72 12.46
N GLU A 42 6.13 5.55 12.49
CA GLU A 42 5.99 6.65 13.45
C GLU A 42 5.94 6.16 14.90
N SER A 43 5.16 5.11 15.17
CA SER A 43 5.05 4.54 16.52
C SER A 43 6.40 4.01 17.03
N GLU A 44 7.17 3.34 16.17
CA GLU A 44 8.48 2.80 16.51
C GLU A 44 9.53 3.90 16.68
N PHE A 45 9.47 4.95 15.84
CA PHE A 45 10.32 6.12 15.98
C PHE A 45 10.06 6.87 17.29
N ILE A 46 8.80 7.02 17.71
CA ILE A 46 8.45 7.63 19.01
C ILE A 46 9.00 6.79 20.17
N LYS A 47 8.88 5.46 20.12
CA LYS A 47 9.45 4.55 21.13
C LYS A 47 10.97 4.71 21.23
N TRP A 48 11.66 4.83 20.09
CA TRP A 48 13.10 5.10 20.05
C TRP A 48 13.44 6.47 20.64
N LYS A 49 12.75 7.53 20.22
CA LYS A 49 13.00 8.90 20.69
C LYS A 49 12.88 9.03 22.21
N ASN A 50 11.86 8.37 22.79
CA ASN A 50 11.54 8.49 24.21
C ASN A 50 12.35 7.54 25.10
N LYS A 51 12.62 6.32 24.63
CA LYS A 51 13.18 5.23 25.48
C LYS A 51 14.42 4.56 24.90
N ARG A 52 14.89 4.98 23.72
CA ARG A 52 15.96 4.32 22.93
C ARG A 52 15.70 2.82 22.73
N LYS A 53 14.43 2.42 22.64
CA LYS A 53 14.02 1.04 22.39
C LYS A 53 14.39 0.65 20.97
N ARG A 54 15.22 -0.39 20.81
CA ARG A 54 15.57 -0.96 19.50
C ARG A 54 14.30 -1.43 18.78
N SER A 55 14.28 -1.25 17.45
CA SER A 55 13.14 -1.58 16.62
C SER A 55 13.61 -2.17 15.29
N ASN A 56 13.08 -3.34 14.93
CA ASN A 56 13.35 -3.97 13.65
C ASN A 56 12.81 -3.11 12.49
N THR A 57 11.68 -2.43 12.69
CA THR A 57 11.15 -1.45 11.74
C THR A 57 12.16 -0.35 11.43
N LEU A 58 12.79 0.26 12.46
CA LEU A 58 13.79 1.30 12.23
C LEU A 58 15.08 0.76 11.59
N LEU A 59 15.47 -0.48 11.90
CA LEU A 59 16.59 -1.15 11.24
C LEU A 59 16.31 -1.36 9.74
N ASN A 60 15.14 -1.90 9.41
CA ASN A 60 14.71 -2.10 8.03
C ASN A 60 14.58 -0.76 7.29
N LEU A 61 14.05 0.28 7.92
CA LEU A 61 14.00 1.62 7.35
C LEU A 61 15.40 2.11 6.92
N VAL A 62 16.41 1.88 7.75
CA VAL A 62 17.81 2.22 7.42
C VAL A 62 18.33 1.33 6.28
N ALA A 63 18.04 0.03 6.30
CA ALA A 63 18.53 -0.90 5.29
C ALA A 63 17.95 -0.63 3.90
N PHE A 64 16.64 -0.34 3.82
CA PHE A 64 15.95 -0.11 2.56
C PHE A 64 16.12 1.32 2.03
N LEU A 65 16.08 2.34 2.89
CA LEU A 65 16.03 3.74 2.45
C LEU A 65 17.32 4.52 2.71
N GLY A 66 18.27 3.95 3.47
CA GLY A 66 19.52 4.61 3.84
C GLY A 66 20.35 5.08 2.66
N ALA A 67 20.35 4.30 1.58
CA ALA A 67 21.09 4.58 0.35
C ALA A 67 20.43 5.66 -0.52
N GLU A 68 19.13 5.91 -0.36
CA GLU A 68 18.40 6.93 -1.11
C GLU A 68 18.71 8.35 -0.60
N ILE A 69 19.23 8.47 0.63
CA ILE A 69 19.56 9.75 1.23
C ILE A 69 20.95 10.21 0.81
N ASP A 70 21.02 11.38 0.19
CA ASP A 70 22.27 12.08 -0.07
C ASP A 70 22.83 12.71 1.22
N TRP A 71 23.60 11.92 1.97
CA TRP A 71 24.26 12.35 3.22
C TRP A 71 25.40 13.34 3.00
N SER A 72 25.88 13.53 1.77
CA SER A 72 26.96 14.49 1.48
C SER A 72 26.48 15.94 1.66
N LYS A 73 25.20 16.19 1.35
CA LYS A 73 24.53 17.49 1.46
C LYS A 73 24.12 17.87 2.89
N LYS A 74 24.35 17.01 3.87
CA LYS A 74 24.01 17.25 5.29
C LYS A 74 25.26 17.63 6.08
N LYS A 75 25.10 18.54 7.06
CA LYS A 75 26.20 18.96 7.95
C LYS A 75 26.77 17.75 8.69
N ARG A 76 28.10 17.69 8.82
CA ARG A 76 28.80 16.55 9.46
C ARG A 76 28.35 16.33 10.90
N THR A 77 28.26 17.41 11.68
CA THR A 77 27.81 17.41 13.08
C THR A 77 26.43 16.76 13.28
N ASP A 78 25.57 16.84 12.28
CA ASP A 78 24.20 16.36 12.34
C ASP A 78 24.13 14.92 11.84
N LYS A 79 24.77 14.62 10.69
CA LYS A 79 24.74 13.27 10.11
C LYS A 79 25.51 12.22 10.92
N ASP A 80 26.41 12.61 11.82
CA ASP A 80 27.08 11.66 12.71
C ASP A 80 26.18 11.26 13.91
N GLN A 81 25.01 11.90 14.07
CA GLN A 81 24.02 11.57 15.11
C GLN A 81 22.95 10.62 14.59
N ILE A 82 22.82 9.45 15.23
CA ILE A 82 21.80 8.45 14.84
C ILE A 82 20.36 9.00 14.92
N GLN A 83 20.06 9.86 15.90
CA GLN A 83 18.74 10.48 16.03
C GLN A 83 18.39 11.34 14.82
N PHE A 84 19.36 12.13 14.33
CA PHE A 84 19.17 12.96 13.15
C PHE A 84 18.99 12.09 11.90
N ARG A 85 19.81 11.04 11.73
CA ARG A 85 19.67 10.10 10.60
C ARG A 85 18.30 9.46 10.55
N LEU A 86 17.82 8.95 11.70
CA LEU A 86 16.50 8.34 11.79
C LEU A 86 15.39 9.36 11.51
N ASN A 87 15.51 10.59 12.00
CA ASN A 87 14.53 11.64 11.69
C ASN A 87 14.45 11.90 10.17
N VAL A 88 15.60 12.04 9.50
CA VAL A 88 15.65 12.23 8.05
C VAL A 88 15.02 11.05 7.31
N LEU A 89 15.31 9.82 7.72
CA LEU A 89 14.75 8.62 7.09
C LEU A 89 13.24 8.50 7.30
N VAL A 90 12.73 8.78 8.50
CA VAL A 90 11.29 8.79 8.77
C VAL A 90 10.59 9.85 7.94
N THR A 91 11.16 11.07 7.86
CA THR A 91 10.62 12.13 6.99
C THR A 91 10.66 11.74 5.51
N HIS A 92 11.73 11.12 5.05
CA HIS A 92 11.85 10.64 3.67
C HIS A 92 10.84 9.53 3.37
N PHE A 93 10.64 8.58 4.28
CA PHE A 93 9.61 7.56 4.13
C PHE A 93 8.21 8.18 4.04
N GLN A 94 7.86 9.08 4.97
CA GLN A 94 6.54 9.71 4.99
C GLN A 94 6.26 10.56 3.73
N ASN A 95 7.22 11.40 3.32
CA ASN A 95 6.99 12.37 2.24
C ASN A 95 7.44 11.88 0.86
N GLY A 96 8.43 10.99 0.82
CA GLY A 96 9.06 10.50 -0.40
C GLY A 96 8.53 9.15 -0.86
N VAL A 97 8.06 8.31 0.07
CA VAL A 97 7.54 6.97 -0.23
C VAL A 97 6.03 6.92 -0.07
N VAL A 98 5.51 7.22 1.13
CA VAL A 98 4.07 7.11 1.44
C VAL A 98 3.25 8.13 0.65
N GLN A 99 3.52 9.44 0.78
CA GLN A 99 2.76 10.48 0.07
C GLN A 99 2.87 10.43 -1.46
N LYS A 100 3.87 9.73 -2.00
CA LYS A 100 4.08 9.59 -3.45
C LYS A 100 3.64 8.24 -3.99
N ASN A 101 3.06 7.39 -3.14
CA ASN A 101 2.46 6.16 -3.61
C ASN A 101 1.21 6.49 -4.45
N ASN A 102 0.96 5.67 -5.47
CA ASN A 102 -0.08 5.88 -6.48
C ASN A 102 -0.65 4.53 -6.95
N GLY A 103 -0.70 3.54 -6.05
CA GLY A 103 -1.15 2.21 -6.40
C GLY A 103 -0.99 1.17 -5.32
N ILE A 104 -1.49 -0.02 -5.65
CA ILE A 104 -1.53 -1.20 -4.77
C ILE A 104 -0.91 -2.44 -5.44
N LYS A 105 -0.18 -2.25 -6.54
CA LYS A 105 0.55 -3.33 -7.20
C LYS A 105 1.69 -3.83 -6.31
N PRO A 106 2.23 -5.04 -6.54
CA PRO A 106 3.33 -5.59 -5.74
C PRO A 106 4.48 -4.60 -5.52
N ASP A 107 4.94 -3.91 -6.57
CA ASP A 107 6.02 -2.91 -6.45
C ASP A 107 5.66 -1.72 -5.54
N ASN A 108 4.40 -1.28 -5.55
CA ASN A 108 3.90 -0.24 -4.66
C ASN A 108 3.88 -0.74 -3.21
N LEU A 109 3.30 -1.92 -3.01
CA LEU A 109 3.17 -2.54 -1.68
C LEU A 109 4.53 -2.83 -1.08
N PHE A 110 5.49 -3.35 -1.83
CA PHE A 110 6.83 -3.63 -1.34
C PHE A 110 7.57 -2.36 -0.90
N LYS A 111 7.45 -1.27 -1.65
CA LYS A 111 8.02 0.04 -1.27
C LYS A 111 7.44 0.55 0.05
N LEU A 112 6.15 0.34 0.29
CA LEU A 112 5.49 0.76 1.53
C LEU A 112 5.82 -0.17 2.71
N LEU A 113 5.79 -1.49 2.47
CA LEU A 113 5.67 -2.48 3.54
C LEU A 113 7.01 -3.13 3.92
N LEU A 114 7.96 -3.34 3.00
CA LEU A 114 9.26 -3.91 3.36
C LEU A 114 10.05 -3.03 4.34
N PRO A 115 10.07 -1.69 4.21
CA PRO A 115 10.71 -0.83 5.20
C PRO A 115 10.10 -0.92 6.61
N THR A 116 8.89 -1.46 6.74
CA THR A 116 8.24 -1.65 8.05
C THR A 116 8.74 -2.90 8.79
N GLY A 117 9.43 -3.80 8.09
CA GLY A 117 9.92 -5.10 8.59
C GLY A 117 9.11 -6.31 8.14
N LEU A 118 8.18 -6.13 7.21
CA LEU A 118 7.67 -7.26 6.42
C LEU A 118 8.72 -7.71 5.41
N GLU A 119 8.65 -8.97 5.03
CA GLU A 119 9.49 -9.62 4.02
C GLU A 119 8.62 -10.09 2.86
N VAL A 120 9.22 -10.28 1.68
CA VAL A 120 8.49 -10.78 0.50
C VAL A 120 7.83 -12.14 0.78
N ALA A 121 8.43 -12.96 1.63
CA ALA A 121 7.89 -14.25 2.05
C ALA A 121 6.62 -14.15 2.93
N ASP A 122 6.32 -12.98 3.49
CA ASP A 122 5.10 -12.75 4.26
C ASP A 122 3.87 -12.56 3.36
N PHE A 123 4.05 -12.45 2.03
CA PHE A 123 2.96 -12.24 1.07
C PHE A 123 2.60 -13.53 0.35
N ASP A 124 1.31 -13.85 0.28
CA ASP A 124 0.84 -14.92 -0.59
C ASP A 124 1.12 -14.59 -2.08
N PRO A 125 1.84 -15.45 -2.83
CA PRO A 125 2.17 -15.19 -4.23
C PRO A 125 0.95 -15.11 -5.14
N THR A 126 -0.13 -15.84 -4.83
CA THR A 126 -1.38 -15.76 -5.60
C THR A 126 -2.07 -14.42 -5.38
N TRP A 127 -2.05 -13.92 -4.14
CA TRP A 127 -2.57 -12.59 -3.81
C TRP A 127 -1.80 -11.48 -4.52
N LEU A 128 -0.47 -11.57 -4.62
CA LEU A 128 0.33 -10.59 -5.36
C LEU A 128 -0.07 -10.53 -6.85
N ILE A 129 -0.35 -11.67 -7.48
CA ILE A 129 -0.87 -11.73 -8.85
C ILE A 129 -2.25 -11.07 -8.94
N GLU A 130 -3.12 -11.33 -7.96
CA GLU A 130 -4.46 -10.72 -7.90
C GLU A 130 -4.39 -9.19 -7.76
N MET A 131 -3.48 -8.67 -6.92
CA MET A 131 -3.26 -7.23 -6.73
C MET A 131 -2.66 -6.57 -7.98
N GLU A 132 -1.74 -7.24 -8.68
CA GLU A 132 -1.21 -6.76 -9.97
C GLU A 132 -2.33 -6.61 -11.00
N ASN A 133 -3.19 -7.63 -11.12
CA ASN A 133 -4.33 -7.59 -12.02
C ASN A 133 -5.34 -6.52 -11.59
N PHE A 134 -5.61 -6.38 -10.28
CA PHE A 134 -6.62 -5.44 -9.78
C PHE A 134 -6.18 -3.99 -10.02
N GLY A 135 -4.89 -3.70 -9.84
CA GLY A 135 -4.30 -2.41 -10.20
C GLY A 135 -4.34 -2.13 -11.71
N LYS A 136 -4.15 -3.15 -12.57
CA LYS A 136 -4.30 -3.01 -14.03
C LYS A 136 -5.74 -2.74 -14.43
N ASP A 137 -6.70 -3.44 -13.84
CA ASP A 137 -8.12 -3.28 -14.13
C ASP A 137 -8.59 -1.88 -13.75
N ARG A 138 -8.18 -1.37 -12.58
CA ARG A 138 -8.39 0.03 -12.20
C ARG A 138 -7.81 1.01 -13.21
N GLY A 139 -6.58 0.78 -13.67
CA GLY A 139 -5.94 1.62 -14.69
C GLY A 139 -6.75 1.67 -15.98
N THR A 140 -7.27 0.52 -16.40
CA THR A 140 -8.14 0.40 -17.58
C THR A 140 -9.46 1.15 -17.38
N ILE A 141 -10.11 0.99 -16.23
CA ILE A 141 -11.38 1.66 -15.89
C ILE A 141 -11.22 3.18 -15.84
N ALA A 142 -10.10 3.68 -15.31
CA ALA A 142 -9.89 5.12 -15.13
C ALA A 142 -9.42 5.84 -16.41
N HIS A 143 -8.64 5.16 -17.26
CA HIS A 143 -7.94 5.81 -18.36
C HIS A 143 -8.42 5.41 -19.75
N GLN A 144 -9.21 4.35 -19.90
CA GLN A 144 -9.74 3.97 -21.22
C GLN A 144 -11.08 4.64 -21.53
N PRO A 145 -11.30 5.07 -22.79
CA PRO A 145 -12.59 5.57 -23.25
C PRO A 145 -13.70 4.56 -22.96
N LEU A 146 -14.88 5.04 -22.55
CA LEU A 146 -16.05 4.20 -22.29
C LEU A 146 -16.44 3.28 -23.46
N SER A 147 -16.04 3.62 -24.69
CA SER A 147 -16.28 2.84 -25.91
C SER A 147 -15.43 1.57 -26.04
N VAL A 148 -14.37 1.43 -25.24
CA VAL A 148 -13.45 0.27 -25.24
C VAL A 148 -13.55 -0.53 -23.94
N GLN A 149 -14.31 -0.05 -22.95
CA GLN A 149 -14.43 -0.72 -21.66
C GLN A 149 -15.33 -1.95 -21.74
N ASN A 150 -14.76 -3.10 -21.38
CA ASN A 150 -15.49 -4.34 -21.20
C ASN A 150 -16.59 -4.18 -20.13
N THR A 151 -17.65 -4.98 -20.25
CA THR A 151 -18.68 -5.10 -19.23
C THR A 151 -18.08 -5.71 -17.97
N ILE A 152 -18.28 -5.06 -16.83
CA ILE A 152 -17.83 -5.55 -15.53
C ILE A 152 -18.99 -6.26 -14.85
N ASP A 153 -18.72 -7.43 -14.31
CA ASP A 153 -19.69 -8.17 -13.52
C ASP A 153 -19.54 -7.84 -12.03
N LYS A 154 -20.65 -7.42 -11.41
CA LYS A 154 -20.67 -7.04 -10.00
C LYS A 154 -20.28 -8.20 -9.08
N VAL A 155 -20.80 -9.40 -9.35
CA VAL A 155 -20.59 -10.56 -8.46
C VAL A 155 -19.12 -10.93 -8.46
N THR A 156 -18.53 -11.00 -9.65
CA THR A 156 -17.11 -11.28 -9.86
C THR A 156 -16.23 -10.30 -9.10
N GLU A 157 -16.46 -8.98 -9.23
CA GLU A 157 -15.63 -7.98 -8.54
C GLU A 157 -15.82 -8.02 -7.02
N VAL A 158 -17.06 -8.18 -6.54
CA VAL A 158 -17.34 -8.29 -5.10
C VAL A 158 -16.70 -9.54 -4.50
N ASP A 159 -16.79 -10.69 -5.18
CA ASP A 159 -16.22 -11.95 -4.72
C ASP A 159 -14.70 -11.91 -4.76
N ARG A 160 -14.11 -11.31 -5.81
CA ARG A 160 -12.67 -11.07 -5.88
C ARG A 160 -12.19 -10.25 -4.68
N ILE A 161 -12.84 -9.12 -4.39
CA ILE A 161 -12.47 -8.26 -3.27
C ILE A 161 -12.63 -9.00 -1.95
N LYS A 162 -13.80 -9.60 -1.70
CA LYS A 162 -14.13 -10.22 -0.40
C LYS A 162 -13.36 -11.48 -0.11
N ASN A 163 -13.20 -12.34 -1.11
CA ASN A 163 -12.70 -13.71 -0.90
C ASN A 163 -11.22 -13.86 -1.26
N ARG A 164 -10.68 -12.95 -2.09
CA ARG A 164 -9.27 -13.03 -2.51
C ARG A 164 -8.45 -11.88 -1.93
N ILE A 165 -8.94 -10.65 -1.98
CA ILE A 165 -8.13 -9.48 -1.59
C ILE A 165 -8.14 -9.22 -0.08
N LEU A 166 -9.31 -9.01 0.52
CA LEU A 166 -9.44 -8.62 1.93
C LEU A 166 -8.86 -9.62 2.95
N PRO A 167 -8.94 -10.95 2.76
CA PRO A 167 -8.41 -11.91 3.73
C PRO A 167 -6.90 -11.76 3.95
N GLU A 168 -6.13 -11.55 2.87
CA GLU A 168 -4.69 -11.35 2.96
C GLU A 168 -4.34 -10.00 3.56
N ILE A 169 -5.09 -8.93 3.25
CA ILE A 169 -4.93 -7.62 3.90
C ILE A 169 -5.03 -7.77 5.42
N ALA A 170 -6.00 -8.56 5.91
CA ALA A 170 -6.15 -8.82 7.34
C ALA A 170 -5.00 -9.67 7.94
N ILE A 171 -4.33 -10.51 7.15
CA ILE A 171 -3.11 -11.22 7.57
C ILE A 171 -1.95 -10.22 7.69
N LEU A 172 -1.70 -9.43 6.65
CA LEU A 172 -0.63 -8.43 6.62
C LEU A 172 -0.78 -7.39 7.73
N ASP A 173 -2.00 -6.92 8.02
CA ASP A 173 -2.25 -5.98 9.11
C ASP A 173 -1.90 -6.53 10.50
N ARG A 174 -2.21 -7.82 10.72
CA ARG A 174 -1.82 -8.51 11.96
C ARG A 174 -0.30 -8.64 12.05
N LEU A 175 0.38 -8.96 10.95
CA LEU A 175 1.84 -9.04 10.92
C LEU A 175 2.49 -7.67 11.21
N LEU A 176 1.97 -6.59 10.62
CA LEU A 176 2.42 -5.21 10.90
C LEU A 176 2.27 -4.82 12.38
N SER A 177 1.23 -5.33 13.04
CA SER A 177 0.96 -5.05 14.45
C SER A 177 1.87 -5.85 15.39
N ASN A 178 2.28 -7.06 14.99
CA ASN A 178 3.01 -8.01 15.84
C ASN A 178 4.55 -7.97 15.68
N LYS A 179 5.06 -7.65 14.48
CA LYS A 179 6.50 -7.43 14.25
C LYS A 179 6.95 -6.10 14.83
#